data_AF-A6GCT2-F1
#
_entry.id   AF-A6GCT2-F1
#
_cell.length_a   1.000
_cell.length_b   1.000
_cell.length_c   1.000
_cell.angle_alpha   90.00
_cell.angle_beta   90.00
_cell.angle_gamma   90.00
#
_symmetry.space_group_name_H-M   'P 1'
#
loop_
_entity.id
_entity.type
_entity.pdbx_description
1 polymer ?
#
loop_
_entity_poly.entity_id
_entity_poly.type
_entity_poly.pdbx_seq_one_letter_code
_entity_poly.pdbx_strand_id
1 'polypeptide(L)'
;MGLGLSSACTLEPEGDWQFASLGSNVDEEVGESADESDSDSTTDSESTSESDSTSTSSDSSSESDSTSSSDSSSESDSSESDSSSESDSSESDSSSESDSSSSDSSSEDTSTSTDSSGDGDGCDGIPSPGGMGPCPPECDSCNNNRCQIECLMGGGCNGQSLVCPPGWPCDVNCDGSGACQGVSVTCADGDCSVSCGNGGSCNDGTVVCGTGQCAVSCTGGGSCNNLDVTCGPDTCSVMCGGTDSYNPQLLDCGSSCDCSTAGC
;
A
#
# COMPACT_ATOMS: atom_id res chain seq x y z
N MET A 1 2.84 27.93 18.02
CA MET A 1 1.93 26.84 18.41
C MET A 1 0.54 27.20 17.91
N GLY A 2 0.23 26.86 16.67
CA GLY A 2 -1.04 27.21 16.02
C GLY A 2 -2.01 26.05 16.16
N LEU A 3 -3.10 26.27 16.89
CA LEU A 3 -4.23 25.35 16.97
C LEU A 3 -4.99 25.43 15.64
N GLY A 4 -4.66 24.51 14.72
CA GLY A 4 -5.34 24.35 13.44
C GLY A 4 -6.75 23.83 13.67
N LEU A 5 -7.73 24.61 13.19
CA LEU A 5 -9.15 24.33 13.26
C LEU A 5 -9.44 22.99 12.59
N SER A 6 -9.75 21.96 13.40
CA SER A 6 -10.33 20.71 12.94
C SER A 6 -11.66 21.04 12.26
N SER A 7 -11.66 21.08 10.93
CA SER A 7 -12.90 21.20 10.16
C SER A 7 -13.70 19.94 10.43
N ALA A 8 -14.71 20.06 11.30
CA ALA A 8 -15.63 18.97 11.58
C ALA A 8 -16.32 18.60 10.27
N CYS A 9 -16.09 17.37 9.77
CA CYS A 9 -16.93 16.75 8.76
C CYS A 9 -18.35 16.76 9.34
N THR A 10 -19.16 17.75 8.95
CA THR A 10 -20.58 17.77 9.28
C THR A 10 -21.17 16.74 8.33
N LEU A 11 -21.32 15.51 8.84
CA LEU A 11 -22.18 14.49 8.23
C LEU A 11 -23.54 15.17 8.03
N GLU A 12 -23.82 15.63 6.80
CA GLU A 12 -25.17 16.02 6.44
C GLU A 12 -26.01 14.77 6.63
N PRO A 13 -27.01 14.76 7.54
CA PRO A 13 -27.81 13.59 7.77
C PRO A 13 -28.51 13.24 6.46
N GLU A 14 -28.12 12.11 5.87
CA GLU A 14 -28.71 11.58 4.67
C GLU A 14 -30.22 11.53 4.85
N GLY A 15 -30.93 12.11 3.87
CA GLY A 15 -32.36 11.96 3.77
C GLY A 15 -32.73 10.48 3.81
N ASP A 16 -33.72 10.18 4.63
CA ASP A 16 -34.44 8.91 4.82
C ASP A 16 -34.81 8.26 3.46
N TRP A 17 -33.88 7.54 2.83
CA TRP A 17 -34.19 6.67 1.70
C TRP A 17 -34.78 5.38 2.27
N GLN A 18 -36.10 5.39 2.48
CA GLN A 18 -36.87 4.18 2.74
C GLN A 18 -36.80 3.26 1.51
N PHE A 19 -35.75 2.44 1.41
CA PHE A 19 -35.77 1.28 0.56
C PHE A 19 -36.78 0.29 1.15
N ALA A 20 -37.94 0.23 0.49
CA ALA A 20 -38.94 -0.80 0.72
C ALA A 20 -38.28 -2.17 0.65
N SER A 21 -38.19 -2.83 1.81
CA SER A 21 -37.80 -4.23 1.94
C SER A 21 -38.83 -5.10 1.21
N LEU A 22 -38.52 -5.49 -0.02
CA LEU A 22 -39.17 -6.64 -0.65
C LEU A 22 -38.42 -7.89 -0.20
N GLY A 23 -38.89 -8.44 0.92
CA GLY A 23 -38.46 -9.73 1.43
C GLY A 23 -38.69 -10.81 0.37
N SER A 24 -37.58 -11.39 -0.10
CA SER A 24 -37.58 -12.68 -0.79
C SER A 24 -36.96 -13.67 0.19
N ASN A 25 -37.83 -14.36 0.94
CA ASN A 25 -37.45 -15.54 1.69
C ASN A 25 -37.09 -16.62 0.67
N VAL A 26 -35.80 -16.89 0.49
CA VAL A 26 -35.34 -18.13 -0.11
C VAL A 26 -34.87 -19.00 1.05
N ASP A 27 -35.79 -19.85 1.51
CA ASP A 27 -35.46 -21.09 2.23
C ASP A 27 -34.53 -21.89 1.32
N GLU A 28 -33.22 -21.85 1.60
CA GLU A 28 -32.25 -22.73 0.95
C GLU A 28 -32.00 -23.91 1.89
N GLU A 29 -32.48 -25.06 1.44
CA GLU A 29 -32.47 -26.31 2.17
C GLU A 29 -31.04 -26.78 2.48
N VAL A 30 -30.85 -27.20 3.73
CA VAL A 30 -29.63 -27.78 4.25
C VAL A 30 -29.42 -29.15 3.60
N GLY A 31 -28.61 -29.17 2.54
CA GLY A 31 -28.09 -30.40 1.95
C GLY A 31 -26.92 -30.92 2.76
N GLU A 32 -27.18 -31.74 3.77
CA GLU A 32 -26.19 -32.63 4.37
C GLU A 32 -25.62 -33.55 3.28
N SER A 33 -24.35 -33.38 2.94
CA SER A 33 -23.58 -34.35 2.15
C SER A 33 -22.36 -34.75 2.97
N ALA A 34 -22.51 -35.89 3.66
CA ALA A 34 -21.42 -36.65 4.22
C ALA A 34 -20.71 -37.36 3.06
N ASP A 35 -19.47 -36.93 2.76
CA ASP A 35 -18.55 -37.74 1.98
C ASP A 35 -17.33 -38.03 2.85
N GLU A 36 -17.37 -39.25 3.41
CA GLU A 36 -16.22 -39.95 3.94
C GLU A 36 -15.30 -40.26 2.75
N SER A 37 -14.05 -39.82 2.81
CA SER A 37 -13.02 -40.28 1.89
C SER A 37 -11.70 -40.36 2.63
N ASP A 38 -11.53 -41.47 3.33
CA ASP A 38 -10.23 -42.06 3.64
C ASP A 38 -9.45 -42.24 2.33
N SER A 39 -8.26 -41.66 2.26
CA SER A 39 -7.30 -41.97 1.21
C SER A 39 -5.91 -42.01 1.84
N ASP A 40 -5.62 -43.17 2.45
CA ASP A 40 -4.27 -43.67 2.62
C ASP A 40 -3.52 -43.61 1.28
N SER A 41 -2.40 -42.91 1.26
CA SER A 41 -1.42 -43.00 0.18
C SER A 41 -0.03 -42.92 0.78
N THR A 42 0.41 -44.06 1.28
CA THR A 42 1.82 -44.40 1.47
C THR A 42 2.49 -44.43 0.10
N THR A 43 3.37 -43.47 -0.16
CA THR A 43 4.41 -43.62 -1.18
C THR A 43 5.76 -43.44 -0.52
N ASP A 44 6.32 -44.56 -0.08
CA ASP A 44 7.74 -44.80 -0.03
C ASP A 44 8.35 -44.47 -1.40
N SER A 45 9.35 -43.59 -1.41
CA SER A 45 10.25 -43.42 -2.55
C SER A 45 11.66 -43.33 -2.01
N GLU A 46 12.20 -44.51 -1.82
CA GLU A 46 13.60 -44.81 -1.64
C GLU A 46 14.33 -44.43 -2.93
N SER A 47 15.27 -43.49 -2.86
CA SER A 47 16.29 -43.33 -3.90
C SER A 47 17.57 -42.85 -3.27
N THR A 48 18.35 -43.86 -2.88
CA THR A 48 19.79 -43.83 -2.67
C THR A 48 20.50 -43.30 -3.90
N SER A 49 21.33 -42.26 -3.75
CA SER A 49 22.46 -42.02 -4.64
C SER A 49 23.53 -41.27 -3.87
N GLU A 50 24.55 -42.03 -3.56
CA GLU A 50 25.78 -41.68 -2.89
C GLU A 50 26.66 -40.84 -3.83
N SER A 51 27.27 -39.78 -3.31
CA SER A 51 28.50 -39.22 -3.87
C SER A 51 29.23 -38.43 -2.77
N ASP A 52 30.17 -39.13 -2.15
CA ASP A 52 31.29 -38.62 -1.39
C ASP A 52 32.01 -37.45 -2.09
N SER A 53 32.42 -36.47 -1.30
CA SER A 53 33.79 -35.91 -1.31
C SER A 53 34.02 -34.99 -0.12
N THR A 54 34.53 -35.59 0.95
CA THR A 54 35.68 -35.15 1.76
C THR A 54 35.92 -33.66 2.05
N SER A 55 35.78 -33.34 3.33
CA SER A 55 36.79 -32.72 4.20
C SER A 55 37.26 -31.29 3.92
N THR A 56 36.97 -30.38 4.86
CA THR A 56 38.01 -29.80 5.73
C THR A 56 37.39 -29.18 6.98
N SER A 57 37.79 -29.70 8.13
CA SER A 57 37.56 -29.20 9.47
C SER A 57 38.25 -27.86 9.71
N SER A 58 37.62 -26.98 10.47
CA SER A 58 38.32 -26.00 11.33
C SER A 58 37.39 -25.63 12.48
N ASP A 59 37.59 -26.33 13.59
CA ASP A 59 37.21 -25.95 14.94
C ASP A 59 37.68 -24.53 15.26
N SER A 60 36.83 -23.76 15.95
CA SER A 60 37.28 -22.69 16.83
C SER A 60 36.22 -22.48 17.90
N SER A 61 36.38 -23.25 18.98
CA SER A 61 35.86 -22.94 20.30
C SER A 61 36.44 -21.62 20.77
N SER A 62 35.60 -20.73 21.28
CA SER A 62 36.04 -19.60 22.11
C SER A 62 34.97 -19.34 23.14
N GLU A 63 35.20 -19.97 24.29
CA GLU A 63 34.59 -19.65 25.57
C GLU A 63 35.16 -18.31 26.04
N SER A 64 34.32 -17.40 26.49
CA SER A 64 34.74 -16.23 27.26
C SER A 64 33.61 -15.80 28.17
N ASP A 65 33.69 -16.28 29.41
CA ASP A 65 33.11 -15.64 30.58
C ASP A 65 33.57 -14.18 30.69
N SER A 66 32.65 -13.28 31.05
CA SER A 66 32.99 -12.04 31.74
C SER A 66 31.78 -11.53 32.54
N THR A 67 31.84 -11.82 33.83
CA THR A 67 31.18 -11.10 34.90
C THR A 67 31.42 -9.59 34.80
N SER A 68 30.40 -8.77 35.02
CA SER A 68 30.55 -7.45 35.68
C SER A 68 29.19 -6.94 36.15
N SER A 69 29.00 -6.98 37.46
CA SER A 69 28.01 -6.23 38.22
C SER A 69 28.32 -4.73 38.12
N SER A 70 27.30 -3.90 37.89
CA SER A 70 27.34 -2.48 38.19
C SER A 70 25.94 -1.97 38.51
N ASP A 71 25.64 -1.90 39.81
CA ASP A 71 24.66 -0.98 40.37
C ASP A 71 25.00 0.46 39.94
N SER A 72 24.00 1.22 39.52
CA SER A 72 24.10 2.68 39.44
C SER A 72 22.72 3.28 39.68
N SER A 73 22.43 3.50 40.96
CA SER A 73 21.48 4.50 41.42
C SER A 73 21.96 5.88 40.94
N SER A 74 21.09 6.64 40.31
CA SER A 74 21.24 8.10 40.20
C SER A 74 19.86 8.74 40.14
N GLU A 75 19.49 9.22 41.31
CA GLU A 75 18.53 10.28 41.58
C GLU A 75 18.98 11.58 40.86
N SER A 76 18.14 12.62 40.89
CA SER A 76 18.37 14.01 40.41
C SER A 76 18.03 14.29 38.95
N ASP A 77 17.41 15.40 38.56
CA ASP A 77 16.91 16.57 39.29
C ASP A 77 15.98 17.36 38.37
N SER A 78 15.12 18.15 39.01
CA SER A 78 14.19 19.12 38.44
C SER A 78 14.86 20.11 37.47
N SER A 79 14.15 20.50 36.41
CA SER A 79 14.40 21.77 35.71
C SER A 79 13.10 22.23 35.04
N GLU A 80 12.40 23.09 35.76
CA GLU A 80 11.35 23.95 35.21
C GLU A 80 12.03 25.00 34.32
N SER A 81 11.49 25.25 33.13
CA SER A 81 11.90 26.39 32.31
C SER A 81 10.71 26.86 31.50
N ASP A 82 10.02 27.84 32.09
CA ASP A 82 9.16 28.79 31.39
C ASP A 82 9.93 29.47 30.25
N SER A 83 9.30 29.59 29.10
CA SER A 83 9.70 30.57 28.08
C SER A 83 8.47 31.02 27.31
N SER A 84 7.84 32.05 27.87
CA SER A 84 6.92 32.95 27.18
C SER A 84 7.65 33.62 26.01
N SER A 85 7.09 33.59 24.81
CA SER A 85 7.48 34.49 23.72
C SER A 85 6.28 34.73 22.81
N GLU A 86 5.55 35.76 23.18
CA GLU A 86 4.65 36.55 22.33
C GLU A 86 5.50 37.18 21.20
N SER A 87 5.05 37.16 19.95
CA SER A 87 5.43 38.14 18.92
C SER A 87 4.55 38.01 17.67
N ASP A 88 3.58 38.92 17.59
CA ASP A 88 3.22 39.82 16.48
C ASP A 88 3.26 39.34 15.02
N SER A 89 2.06 39.31 14.44
CA SER A 89 1.61 39.96 13.20
C SER A 89 2.67 40.52 12.23
N SER A 90 2.65 40.03 10.99
CA SER A 90 2.82 40.90 9.83
C SER A 90 2.19 40.28 8.58
N GLU A 91 1.29 41.06 8.00
CA GLU A 91 0.66 40.87 6.71
C GLU A 91 1.67 41.22 5.61
N SER A 92 1.69 40.49 4.51
CA SER A 92 2.42 40.89 3.30
C SER A 92 1.73 40.34 2.07
N ASP A 93 0.92 41.20 1.46
CA ASP A 93 0.49 41.10 0.07
C ASP A 93 1.72 41.11 -0.86
N SER A 94 1.74 40.22 -1.84
CA SER A 94 2.63 40.34 -3.00
C SER A 94 2.00 39.65 -4.20
N SER A 95 1.20 40.42 -4.93
CA SER A 95 0.85 40.20 -6.32
C SER A 95 2.11 40.29 -7.19
N SER A 96 2.36 39.29 -8.03
CA SER A 96 3.35 39.38 -9.12
C SER A 96 2.86 38.59 -10.33
N GLU A 97 2.27 39.35 -11.25
CA GLU A 97 2.04 39.03 -12.64
C GLU A 97 3.39 38.97 -13.39
N SER A 98 3.63 37.98 -14.26
CA SER A 98 4.56 37.98 -15.42
C SER A 98 4.55 36.58 -16.05
N ASP A 99 3.90 36.38 -17.20
CA ASP A 99 4.41 36.55 -18.58
C ASP A 99 5.11 35.31 -19.17
N SER A 100 4.36 34.64 -20.05
CA SER A 100 4.71 34.28 -21.43
C SER A 100 6.16 33.88 -21.74
N SER A 101 6.36 32.61 -22.11
CA SER A 101 7.24 32.28 -23.23
C SER A 101 6.79 31.02 -23.97
N SER A 102 6.36 31.24 -25.21
CA SER A 102 6.23 30.24 -26.26
C SER A 102 7.58 29.59 -26.54
N SER A 103 7.60 28.27 -26.68
CA SER A 103 8.67 27.57 -27.42
C SER A 103 8.04 26.69 -28.48
N ASP A 104 8.09 27.21 -29.70
CA ASP A 104 8.00 26.46 -30.94
C ASP A 104 8.99 25.29 -30.95
N SER A 105 8.51 24.10 -31.30
CA SER A 105 9.34 23.02 -31.83
C SER A 105 8.57 22.35 -32.94
N SER A 106 8.95 22.73 -34.15
CA SER A 106 8.41 22.25 -35.41
C SER A 106 9.13 20.97 -35.84
N SER A 107 8.31 19.98 -36.23
CA SER A 107 8.54 19.05 -37.36
C SER A 107 9.59 17.92 -37.13
N GLU A 108 9.54 16.70 -37.68
CA GLU A 108 8.97 16.12 -38.91
C GLU A 108 8.75 14.60 -38.71
N ASP A 109 7.59 14.10 -39.17
CA ASP A 109 7.28 12.85 -39.89
C ASP A 109 7.96 11.51 -39.54
N THR A 110 7.15 10.48 -39.24
CA THR A 110 7.01 9.28 -40.09
C THR A 110 5.69 8.56 -39.76
N SER A 111 4.64 8.88 -40.50
CA SER A 111 3.40 8.12 -40.56
C SER A 111 3.62 6.84 -41.39
N THR A 112 3.58 5.68 -40.73
CA THR A 112 3.36 4.40 -41.43
C THR A 112 1.89 4.05 -41.30
N SER A 113 1.12 4.51 -42.29
CA SER A 113 -0.24 4.05 -42.54
C SER A 113 -0.20 2.56 -42.84
N THR A 114 -0.85 1.76 -42.00
CA THR A 114 -1.22 0.39 -42.37
C THR A 114 -2.70 0.42 -42.70
N ASP A 115 -3.01 0.43 -43.99
CA ASP A 115 -4.36 0.34 -44.54
C ASP A 115 -4.99 -1.00 -44.15
N SER A 116 -5.79 -1.00 -43.09
CA SER A 116 -6.76 -2.06 -42.84
C SER A 116 -8.12 -1.60 -43.36
N SER A 117 -8.33 -1.78 -44.66
CA SER A 117 -9.64 -1.68 -45.30
C SER A 117 -10.49 -2.87 -44.85
N GLY A 118 -11.20 -2.69 -43.75
CA GLY A 118 -12.27 -3.57 -43.29
C GLY A 118 -13.56 -2.77 -43.18
N ASP A 119 -14.32 -2.72 -44.27
CA ASP A 119 -15.70 -2.26 -44.30
C ASP A 119 -16.58 -3.16 -43.40
N GLY A 120 -17.17 -2.59 -42.34
CA GLY A 120 -18.12 -3.34 -41.51
C GLY A 120 -18.63 -2.57 -40.28
N ASP A 121 -19.76 -1.89 -40.47
CA ASP A 121 -20.80 -1.62 -39.47
C ASP A 121 -20.45 -0.78 -38.22
N GLY A 122 -20.60 0.54 -38.34
CA GLY A 122 -21.82 1.15 -37.79
C GLY A 122 -21.98 1.21 -36.26
N CYS A 123 -20.90 1.49 -35.51
CA CYS A 123 -20.99 1.90 -34.10
C CYS A 123 -20.45 3.33 -33.92
N ASP A 124 -21.06 4.28 -34.64
CA ASP A 124 -20.79 5.72 -34.49
C ASP A 124 -21.34 6.24 -33.15
N GLY A 125 -20.44 6.57 -32.22
CA GLY A 125 -20.67 7.68 -31.29
C GLY A 125 -20.93 7.36 -29.82
N ILE A 126 -20.85 6.11 -29.37
CA ILE A 126 -20.64 5.86 -27.94
C ILE A 126 -19.13 5.98 -27.74
N PRO A 127 -18.61 7.00 -27.02
CA PRO A 127 -17.22 6.94 -26.57
C PRO A 127 -17.11 5.62 -25.83
N SER A 128 -16.32 4.68 -26.36
CA SER A 128 -16.02 3.48 -25.60
C SER A 128 -15.63 3.97 -24.21
N PRO A 129 -16.27 3.51 -23.13
CA PRO A 129 -15.80 3.82 -21.78
C PRO A 129 -14.38 3.28 -21.54
N GLY A 130 -13.77 2.61 -22.53
CA GLY A 130 -12.35 2.33 -22.64
C GLY A 130 -11.59 3.54 -23.20
N GLY A 131 -10.57 4.03 -22.54
CA GLY A 131 -9.91 3.46 -21.39
C GLY A 131 -8.77 4.39 -21.03
N MET A 132 -8.35 4.32 -19.78
CA MET A 132 -7.03 4.78 -19.39
C MET A 132 -6.03 4.28 -20.46
N GLY A 133 -5.20 5.17 -21.01
CA GLY A 133 -4.46 4.99 -22.26
C GLY A 133 -3.43 3.84 -22.27
N PRO A 134 -2.31 3.94 -23.00
CA PRO A 134 -1.26 2.93 -22.88
C PRO A 134 -0.78 2.82 -21.43
N CYS A 135 -0.42 1.60 -21.02
CA CYS A 135 0.08 1.34 -19.67
C CYS A 135 1.29 2.25 -19.37
N PRO A 136 1.27 3.01 -18.26
CA PRO A 136 2.39 3.85 -17.87
C PRO A 136 3.65 3.01 -17.62
N PRO A 137 4.85 3.53 -17.94
CA PRO A 137 6.11 2.79 -17.79
C PRO A 137 6.49 2.51 -16.34
N GLU A 138 5.84 3.16 -15.37
CA GLU A 138 6.02 2.93 -13.93
C GLU A 138 5.34 1.63 -13.45
N CYS A 139 4.45 1.06 -14.27
CA CYS A 139 3.73 -0.17 -13.95
C CYS A 139 4.45 -1.39 -14.56
N ASP A 140 4.55 -2.50 -13.82
CA ASP A 140 5.04 -3.76 -14.37
C ASP A 140 4.06 -4.34 -15.38
N SER A 141 2.76 -4.21 -15.09
CA SER A 141 1.68 -4.58 -15.99
C SER A 141 0.44 -3.72 -15.75
N CYS A 142 -0.46 -3.67 -16.73
CA CYS A 142 -1.77 -3.04 -16.55
C CYS A 142 -2.89 -4.03 -16.81
N ASN A 143 -3.69 -4.32 -15.81
CA ASN A 143 -4.83 -5.23 -15.90
C ASN A 143 -6.11 -4.48 -15.53
N ASN A 144 -7.17 -4.61 -16.34
CA ASN A 144 -8.46 -3.93 -16.11
C ASN A 144 -8.34 -2.41 -15.87
N ASN A 145 -7.43 -1.73 -16.59
CA ASN A 145 -7.13 -0.29 -16.42
C ASN A 145 -6.51 0.08 -15.06
N ARG A 146 -5.83 -0.87 -14.43
CA ARG A 146 -5.14 -0.68 -13.16
C ARG A 146 -3.66 -0.99 -13.30
N CYS A 147 -2.82 -0.09 -12.80
CA CYS A 147 -1.37 -0.24 -12.71
C CYS A 147 -1.05 -1.32 -11.68
N GLN A 148 -0.38 -2.40 -12.06
CA GLN A 148 0.08 -3.43 -11.14
C GLN A 148 1.60 -3.37 -11.02
N ILE A 149 2.07 -3.32 -9.77
CA ILE A 149 3.48 -3.37 -9.40
C ILE A 149 3.66 -4.62 -8.52
N GLU A 150 4.46 -5.57 -9.01
CA GLU A 150 4.56 -6.90 -8.41
C GLU A 150 5.95 -7.14 -7.78
N CYS A 151 6.02 -7.01 -6.46
CA CYS A 151 7.23 -7.23 -5.69
C CYS A 151 7.27 -8.69 -5.16
N LEU A 152 7.35 -9.66 -6.07
CA LEU A 152 7.21 -11.10 -5.74
C LEU A 152 8.46 -11.72 -5.11
N MET A 153 9.65 -11.21 -5.46
CA MET A 153 10.91 -11.73 -4.92
C MET A 153 11.20 -11.10 -3.55
N GLY A 154 11.87 -11.86 -2.67
CA GLY A 154 12.35 -11.34 -1.39
C GLY A 154 13.30 -10.15 -1.63
N GLY A 155 12.87 -8.96 -1.20
CA GLY A 155 13.57 -7.69 -1.44
C GLY A 155 13.39 -7.06 -2.82
N GLY A 156 12.40 -7.46 -3.63
CA GLY A 156 12.23 -6.97 -5.00
C GLY A 156 12.09 -5.44 -5.14
N CYS A 157 11.45 -4.79 -4.17
CA CYS A 157 11.18 -3.36 -4.12
C CYS A 157 11.74 -2.70 -2.84
N ASN A 158 12.72 -3.34 -2.20
CA ASN A 158 13.26 -2.91 -0.91
C ASN A 158 13.94 -1.53 -1.03
N GLY A 159 13.52 -0.57 -0.21
CA GLY A 159 14.05 0.79 -0.21
C GLY A 159 13.73 1.60 -1.47
N GLN A 160 12.84 1.13 -2.35
CA GLN A 160 12.49 1.83 -3.58
C GLN A 160 11.39 2.87 -3.34
N SER A 161 11.37 3.91 -4.17
CA SER A 161 10.28 4.87 -4.24
C SER A 161 9.36 4.48 -5.38
N LEU A 162 8.18 3.96 -5.06
CA LEU A 162 7.15 3.58 -6.03
C LEU A 162 6.16 4.73 -6.14
N VAL A 163 6.02 5.30 -7.34
CA VAL A 163 5.10 6.42 -7.59
C VAL A 163 4.02 5.95 -8.55
N CYS A 164 2.79 5.85 -8.07
CA CYS A 164 1.67 5.47 -8.92
C CYS A 164 1.29 6.63 -9.85
N PRO A 165 1.04 6.38 -11.14
CA PRO A 165 0.69 7.43 -12.11
C PRO A 165 -0.59 8.20 -11.71
N PRO A 166 -0.66 9.51 -11.96
CA PRO A 166 -1.83 10.31 -11.64
C PRO A 166 -3.05 9.89 -12.47
N GLY A 167 -4.21 9.77 -11.80
CA GLY A 167 -5.47 9.37 -12.41
C GLY A 167 -5.58 7.88 -12.76
N TRP A 168 -4.61 7.05 -12.35
CA TRP A 168 -4.66 5.60 -12.53
C TRP A 168 -4.82 4.89 -11.20
N PRO A 169 -5.73 3.90 -11.10
CA PRO A 169 -5.75 3.04 -9.94
C PRO A 169 -4.49 2.17 -9.94
N CYS A 170 -3.96 1.89 -8.76
CA CYS A 170 -2.67 1.25 -8.55
C CYS A 170 -2.81 0.10 -7.56
N ASP A 171 -2.34 -1.10 -7.91
CA ASP A 171 -2.16 -2.24 -7.00
C ASP A 171 -0.67 -2.48 -6.82
N VAL A 172 -0.19 -2.39 -5.58
CA VAL A 172 1.16 -2.76 -5.19
C VAL A 172 1.09 -4.05 -4.40
N ASN A 173 1.63 -5.12 -4.96
CA ASN A 173 1.55 -6.46 -4.38
C ASN A 173 2.92 -6.89 -3.83
N CYS A 174 3.06 -6.87 -2.51
CA CYS A 174 4.28 -7.14 -1.76
C CYS A 174 4.26 -8.55 -1.18
N ASP A 175 4.20 -9.55 -2.06
CA ASP A 175 4.11 -10.95 -1.65
C ASP A 175 5.47 -11.58 -1.32
N GLY A 176 6.63 -11.02 -1.70
CA GLY A 176 7.91 -11.57 -1.25
C GLY A 176 8.18 -11.23 0.23
N SER A 177 8.85 -12.12 0.98
CA SER A 177 9.30 -11.79 2.35
C SER A 177 10.30 -10.62 2.31
N GLY A 178 9.97 -9.52 2.99
CA GLY A 178 10.74 -8.27 2.93
C GLY A 178 10.76 -7.61 1.54
N ALA A 179 9.81 -7.95 0.65
CA ALA A 179 9.76 -7.44 -0.71
C ALA A 179 9.73 -5.92 -0.81
N CYS A 180 8.95 -5.28 0.05
CA CYS A 180 8.70 -3.85 0.11
C CYS A 180 9.19 -3.26 1.43
N GLN A 181 10.18 -3.88 2.07
CA GLN A 181 10.73 -3.31 3.30
C GLN A 181 11.43 -1.97 2.98
N GLY A 182 11.11 -0.94 3.76
CA GLY A 182 11.61 0.43 3.54
C GLY A 182 11.07 1.10 2.27
N VAL A 183 10.02 0.55 1.64
CA VAL A 183 9.45 1.14 0.42
C VAL A 183 8.78 2.48 0.74
N SER A 184 8.84 3.42 -0.20
CA SER A 184 8.00 4.62 -0.17
C SER A 184 7.01 4.58 -1.33
N VAL A 185 5.74 4.26 -1.05
CA VAL A 185 4.66 4.24 -2.03
C VAL A 185 3.94 5.58 -2.01
N THR A 186 3.96 6.31 -3.11
CA THR A 186 3.21 7.56 -3.27
C THR A 186 2.11 7.36 -4.31
N CYS A 187 0.86 7.34 -3.86
CA CYS A 187 -0.30 7.26 -4.72
C CYS A 187 -0.79 8.68 -5.00
N ALA A 188 -0.97 9.02 -6.28
CA ALA A 188 -1.52 10.31 -6.70
C ALA A 188 -3.07 10.31 -6.57
N ASP A 189 -3.80 10.83 -7.57
CA ASP A 189 -5.25 11.02 -7.50
C ASP A 189 -6.10 9.74 -7.74
N GLY A 190 -5.47 8.56 -7.85
CA GLY A 190 -6.15 7.30 -8.16
C GLY A 190 -6.29 6.36 -6.96
N ASP A 191 -7.24 5.41 -7.04
CA ASP A 191 -7.42 4.38 -6.01
C ASP A 191 -6.14 3.56 -5.82
N CYS A 192 -5.68 3.41 -4.59
CA CYS A 192 -4.44 2.72 -4.26
C CYS A 192 -4.73 1.50 -3.40
N SER A 193 -4.29 0.32 -3.83
CA SER A 193 -4.32 -0.90 -3.02
C SER A 193 -2.90 -1.39 -2.78
N VAL A 194 -2.53 -1.56 -1.52
CA VAL A 194 -1.23 -2.10 -1.11
C VAL A 194 -1.48 -3.39 -0.35
N SER A 195 -0.98 -4.50 -0.87
CA SER A 195 -1.14 -5.84 -0.29
C SER A 195 0.21 -6.35 0.22
N CYS A 196 0.30 -6.58 1.53
CA CYS A 196 1.48 -7.04 2.23
C CYS A 196 1.23 -8.47 2.75
N GLY A 197 1.42 -9.46 1.88
CA GLY A 197 0.99 -10.85 2.10
C GLY A 197 1.90 -11.68 3.02
N ASN A 198 3.20 -11.39 3.06
CA ASN A 198 4.19 -12.22 3.75
C ASN A 198 4.91 -11.51 4.89
N GLY A 199 5.59 -12.28 5.74
CA GLY A 199 6.24 -11.76 6.93
C GLY A 199 7.28 -10.70 6.62
N GLY A 200 7.12 -9.51 7.23
CA GLY A 200 7.97 -8.34 7.03
C GLY A 200 7.89 -7.69 5.64
N SER A 201 6.89 -8.03 4.81
CA SER A 201 6.78 -7.52 3.43
C SER A 201 6.86 -6.01 3.30
N CYS A 202 6.20 -5.25 4.17
CA CYS A 202 6.10 -3.78 4.13
C CYS A 202 6.69 -3.14 5.39
N ASN A 203 7.68 -3.79 6.00
CA ASN A 203 8.28 -3.31 7.24
C ASN A 203 9.03 -1.99 7.02
N ASP A 204 8.92 -1.05 7.96
CA ASP A 204 9.56 0.29 7.90
C ASP A 204 9.21 1.07 6.62
N GLY A 205 8.08 0.75 5.99
CA GLY A 205 7.61 1.40 4.77
C GLY A 205 6.85 2.69 5.04
N THR A 206 6.66 3.49 4.00
CA THR A 206 5.79 4.67 4.01
C THR A 206 4.81 4.59 2.85
N VAL A 207 3.52 4.73 3.13
CA VAL A 207 2.45 4.80 2.12
C VAL A 207 1.78 6.16 2.24
N VAL A 208 1.89 6.97 1.19
CA VAL A 208 1.25 8.27 1.09
C VAL A 208 0.14 8.18 0.05
N CYS A 209 -1.10 8.20 0.51
CA CYS A 209 -2.27 8.16 -0.34
C CYS A 209 -2.70 9.59 -0.73
N GLY A 210 -2.96 9.82 -2.01
CA GLY A 210 -3.53 11.07 -2.52
C GLY A 210 -5.05 11.12 -2.37
N THR A 211 -5.76 11.63 -3.39
CA THR A 211 -7.23 11.82 -3.36
C THR A 211 -8.03 10.58 -3.80
N GLY A 212 -7.40 9.40 -3.85
CA GLY A 212 -8.08 8.15 -4.20
C GLY A 212 -8.45 7.34 -2.95
N GLN A 213 -9.31 6.33 -3.12
CA GLN A 213 -9.52 5.37 -2.05
C GLN A 213 -8.23 4.62 -1.77
N CYS A 214 -7.81 4.56 -0.50
CA CYS A 214 -6.60 3.87 -0.10
C CYS A 214 -6.94 2.62 0.69
N ALA A 215 -6.50 1.46 0.22
CA ALA A 215 -6.72 0.18 0.87
C ALA A 215 -5.38 -0.50 1.14
N VAL A 216 -4.97 -0.57 2.41
CA VAL A 216 -3.76 -1.25 2.84
C VAL A 216 -4.14 -2.54 3.55
N SER A 217 -3.68 -3.68 3.03
CA SER A 217 -3.96 -5.00 3.59
C SER A 217 -2.69 -5.68 4.07
N CYS A 218 -2.63 -5.97 5.36
CA CYS A 218 -1.51 -6.58 6.05
C CYS A 218 -1.93 -7.96 6.56
N THR A 219 -1.73 -9.00 5.75
CA THR A 219 -2.20 -10.35 6.09
C THR A 219 -1.10 -11.25 6.64
N GLY A 220 0.16 -10.99 6.33
CA GLY A 220 1.29 -11.74 6.89
C GLY A 220 1.68 -11.31 8.31
N GLY A 221 2.32 -12.22 9.05
CA GLY A 221 2.81 -11.94 10.41
C GLY A 221 3.92 -10.87 10.41
N GLY A 222 3.68 -9.73 11.03
CA GLY A 222 4.63 -8.61 11.04
C GLY A 222 4.83 -7.92 9.69
N SER A 223 3.92 -8.09 8.73
CA SER A 223 4.04 -7.48 7.40
C SER A 223 4.08 -5.96 7.42
N CYS A 224 3.43 -5.33 8.40
CA CYS A 224 3.28 -3.87 8.50
C CYS A 224 3.90 -3.32 9.78
N ASN A 225 4.95 -3.97 10.28
CA ASN A 225 5.73 -3.45 11.39
C ASN A 225 6.34 -2.10 10.98
N ASN A 226 6.17 -1.05 11.80
CA ASN A 226 6.63 0.31 11.50
C ASN A 226 6.20 0.84 10.13
N LEU A 227 5.03 0.42 9.63
CA LEU A 227 4.46 1.00 8.44
C LEU A 227 3.83 2.35 8.80
N ASP A 228 4.25 3.40 8.11
CA ASP A 228 3.65 4.72 8.19
C ASP A 228 2.65 4.89 7.04
N VAL A 229 1.40 5.17 7.37
CA VAL A 229 0.34 5.39 6.38
C VAL A 229 -0.20 6.80 6.56
N THR A 230 -0.05 7.62 5.52
CA THR A 230 -0.64 8.96 5.44
C THR A 230 -1.80 8.90 4.46
N CYS A 231 -3.01 8.93 4.98
CA CYS A 231 -4.24 8.95 4.21
C CYS A 231 -4.52 10.36 3.67
N GLY A 232 -5.06 10.42 2.45
CA GLY A 232 -5.56 11.66 1.88
C GLY A 232 -6.97 12.03 2.36
N PRO A 233 -7.69 12.89 1.62
CA PRO A 233 -9.04 13.32 2.00
C PRO A 233 -10.13 12.25 1.82
N ASP A 234 -9.88 11.23 0.98
CA ASP A 234 -10.84 10.18 0.64
C ASP A 234 -10.78 8.99 1.62
N THR A 235 -11.62 7.98 1.39
CA THR A 235 -11.72 6.79 2.28
C THR A 235 -10.38 6.05 2.37
N CYS A 236 -9.94 5.81 3.60
CA CYS A 236 -8.72 5.08 3.89
C CYS A 236 -9.03 3.87 4.79
N SER A 237 -8.77 2.68 4.28
CA SER A 237 -8.98 1.42 4.99
C SER A 237 -7.64 0.73 5.21
N VAL A 238 -7.30 0.48 6.48
CA VAL A 238 -6.13 -0.31 6.85
C VAL A 238 -6.62 -1.57 7.56
N MET A 239 -6.37 -2.72 6.94
CA MET A 239 -6.76 -4.03 7.47
C MET A 239 -5.51 -4.78 7.95
N CYS A 240 -5.44 -5.05 9.25
CA CYS A 240 -4.44 -5.94 9.83
C CYS A 240 -5.07 -7.30 10.13
N GLY A 241 -4.69 -8.33 9.39
CA GLY A 241 -5.30 -9.67 9.46
C GLY A 241 -4.39 -10.79 10.01
N GLY A 242 -3.14 -10.48 10.35
CA GLY A 242 -2.17 -11.46 10.84
C GLY A 242 -2.37 -11.87 12.31
N THR A 243 -1.91 -13.06 12.69
CA THR A 243 -1.92 -13.53 14.09
C THR A 243 -1.07 -12.67 15.03
N ASP A 244 -0.13 -11.94 14.45
CA ASP A 244 0.84 -11.09 15.13
C ASP A 244 0.61 -9.64 14.68
N SER A 245 -0.63 -9.13 14.81
CA SER A 245 -1.02 -7.77 14.42
C SER A 245 -0.14 -6.73 15.12
N TYR A 246 0.91 -6.32 14.41
CA TYR A 246 1.70 -5.13 14.75
C TYR A 246 0.93 -3.91 14.26
N ASN A 247 0.69 -3.00 15.19
CA ASN A 247 0.04 -1.72 14.92
C ASN A 247 0.96 -0.87 14.01
N PRO A 248 0.46 -0.24 12.92
CA PRO A 248 1.24 0.77 12.20
C PRO A 248 1.77 1.81 13.19
N GLN A 249 3.00 2.28 12.98
CA GLN A 249 3.59 3.23 13.94
C GLN A 249 2.93 4.60 13.85
N LEU A 250 2.59 5.02 12.63
CA LEU A 250 1.88 6.25 12.39
C LEU A 250 0.81 6.02 11.33
N LEU A 251 -0.45 5.96 11.78
CA LEU A 251 -1.59 6.14 10.90
C LEU A 251 -2.05 7.60 11.01
N ASP A 252 -1.70 8.39 10.00
CA ASP A 252 -2.22 9.75 9.84
C ASP A 252 -3.42 9.72 8.91
N CYS A 253 -4.62 9.74 9.49
CA CYS A 253 -5.86 9.78 8.75
C CYS A 253 -6.09 11.08 7.97
N GLY A 254 -5.28 12.11 8.21
CA GLY A 254 -5.38 13.39 7.52
C GLY A 254 -6.77 14.01 7.62
N SER A 255 -7.39 14.25 6.46
CA SER A 255 -8.75 14.79 6.34
C SER A 255 -9.80 13.71 6.02
N SER A 256 -9.44 12.43 6.04
CA SER A 256 -10.34 11.33 5.73
C SER A 256 -11.43 11.20 6.80
N CYS A 257 -12.69 11.33 6.40
CA CYS A 257 -13.82 11.17 7.31
C CYS A 257 -14.12 9.69 7.64
N ASP A 258 -13.52 8.72 6.93
CA ASP A 258 -13.78 7.27 7.03
C ASP A 258 -12.52 6.44 7.33
N CYS A 259 -11.53 7.05 7.96
CA CYS A 259 -10.33 6.32 8.36
C CYS A 259 -10.67 5.25 9.41
N SER A 260 -10.50 3.98 9.04
CA SER A 260 -10.78 2.85 9.91
C SER A 260 -9.62 1.85 9.94
N THR A 261 -9.22 1.47 11.15
CA THR A 261 -8.31 0.36 11.41
C THR A 261 -9.12 -0.85 11.85
N ALA A 262 -9.24 -1.83 10.98
CA ALA A 262 -9.84 -3.11 11.34
C ALA A 262 -8.73 -4.09 11.71
N GLY A 263 -8.70 -4.56 12.96
CA GLY A 263 -7.83 -5.65 13.40
C GLY A 263 -6.38 -5.26 13.74
N CYS A 264 -6.09 -3.97 13.79
CA CYS A 264 -4.96 -3.37 14.49
C CYS A 264 -5.54 -2.72 15.79
#